data_AF-E3NSQ6-F1
#
_entry.id   AF-E3NSQ6-F1
#
_cell.length_a   1.000
_cell.length_b   1.000
_cell.length_c   1.000
_cell.angle_alpha   90.00
_cell.angle_beta   90.00
_cell.angle_gamma   90.00
#
_symmetry.space_group_name_H-M   'P 1'
#
loop_
_entity.id
_entity.type
_entity.pdbx_description
1 polymer ?
#
loop_
_entity_poly.entity_id
_entity_poly.type
_entity_poly.pdbx_seq_one_letter_code
_entity_poly.pdbx_strand_id
1 'polypeptide(L)'
;MDIEKGELTALEPLIKDYFVCQIFIELHGKPSVHLEMLQKIAKYGFRIFNVDENLLCPHCCEYSMINELCMTQFEVVPLGITIPKSQ
;
A
#
# COMPACT_ATOMS: atom_id res chain seq x y z
N MET A 1 -4.22 -3.77 -8.00
CA MET A 1 -3.22 -3.33 -8.98
C MET A 1 -2.10 -4.33 -8.90
N ASP A 2 -1.92 -5.05 -9.97
CA ASP A 2 -0.82 -5.95 -10.20
C ASP A 2 -0.40 -5.63 -11.64
N ILE A 3 0.78 -5.05 -11.78
CA ILE A 3 1.30 -4.57 -13.07
C ILE A 3 2.76 -5.00 -13.23
N GLU A 4 3.12 -6.13 -12.64
CA GLU A 4 4.39 -6.84 -12.87
C GLU A 4 5.61 -5.92 -12.75
N LYS A 5 5.85 -5.38 -11.53
CA LYS A 5 6.94 -4.43 -11.16
C LYS A 5 6.71 -2.97 -11.53
N GLY A 6 5.60 -2.65 -12.19
CA GLY A 6 5.22 -1.27 -12.50
C GLY A 6 4.61 -0.50 -11.33
N GLU A 7 4.34 -1.17 -10.20
CA GLU A 7 3.45 -0.68 -9.13
C GLU A 7 3.88 0.69 -8.60
N LEU A 8 5.18 0.83 -8.33
CA LEU A 8 5.75 2.04 -7.76
C LEU A 8 5.65 3.24 -8.73
N THR A 9 5.76 2.98 -10.03
CA THR A 9 5.67 4.02 -11.07
C THR A 9 4.23 4.48 -11.28
N ALA A 10 3.25 3.57 -11.23
CA ALA A 10 1.85 3.91 -11.48
C ALA A 10 1.12 4.44 -10.24
N LEU A 11 1.47 3.96 -9.04
CA LEU A 11 0.73 4.25 -7.82
C LEU A 11 0.76 5.73 -7.43
N GLU A 12 1.95 6.33 -7.40
CA GLU A 12 2.12 7.68 -6.87
C GLU A 12 1.39 8.75 -7.72
N PRO A 13 1.45 8.73 -9.06
CA PRO A 13 0.61 9.60 -9.89
C PRO A 13 -0.89 9.42 -9.63
N LEU A 14 -1.36 8.17 -9.50
CA LEU A 14 -2.77 7.87 -9.28
C LEU A 14 -3.30 8.52 -7.99
N ILE A 15 -2.61 8.31 -6.87
CA ILE A 15 -3.06 8.81 -5.55
C ILE A 15 -2.81 10.30 -5.35
N LYS A 16 -1.95 10.89 -6.17
CA LYS A 16 -1.68 12.33 -6.17
C LYS A 16 -2.78 13.10 -6.90
N ASP A 17 -3.22 12.59 -8.05
CA ASP A 17 -4.14 13.31 -8.93
C ASP A 17 -5.62 12.98 -8.65
N TYR A 18 -5.89 11.85 -8.00
CA TYR A 18 -7.25 11.38 -7.72
C TYR A 18 -7.44 11.00 -6.26
N PHE A 19 -8.61 11.34 -5.73
CA PHE A 19 -9.03 10.82 -4.44
C PHE A 19 -9.46 9.36 -4.57
N VAL A 20 -8.74 8.47 -3.90
CA VAL A 20 -8.99 7.03 -3.91
C VAL A 20 -9.20 6.56 -2.47
N CYS A 21 -10.33 5.90 -2.19
CA CYS A 21 -10.58 5.38 -0.85
C CYS A 21 -9.80 4.10 -0.54
N GLN A 22 -9.75 3.15 -1.48
CA GLN A 22 -9.15 1.84 -1.24
C GLN A 22 -8.22 1.46 -2.38
N ILE A 23 -7.08 0.88 -2.03
CA ILE A 23 -6.09 0.37 -2.97
C ILE A 23 -5.73 -1.04 -2.53
N PHE A 24 -5.97 -1.98 -3.42
CA PHE A 24 -5.43 -3.33 -3.32
C PHE A 24 -4.28 -3.45 -4.31
N ILE A 25 -3.10 -3.86 -3.87
CA ILE A 25 -1.89 -3.88 -4.69
C ILE A 25 -1.07 -5.13 -4.41
N GLU A 26 -0.59 -5.82 -5.44
CA GLU A 26 0.46 -6.82 -5.30
C GLU A 26 1.79 -6.16 -5.64
N LEU A 27 2.67 -6.03 -4.64
CA LEU A 27 4.00 -5.50 -4.88
C LEU A 27 4.95 -6.61 -5.27
N HIS A 28 5.69 -6.36 -6.34
CA HIS A 28 6.77 -7.21 -6.81
C HIS A 28 8.13 -6.65 -6.39
N GLY A 29 9.00 -7.50 -5.81
CA GLY A 29 10.42 -7.21 -5.62
C GLY A 29 10.95 -7.45 -4.22
N LYS A 30 12.07 -6.78 -3.90
CA LYS A 30 12.73 -6.95 -2.60
C LYS A 30 11.95 -6.18 -1.52
N PRO A 31 12.06 -6.56 -0.23
CA PRO A 31 11.44 -5.82 0.88
C PRO A 31 11.75 -4.32 0.90
N SER A 32 12.91 -3.89 0.38
CA SER A 32 13.25 -2.47 0.23
C SER A 32 12.31 -1.70 -0.71
N VAL A 33 11.87 -2.33 -1.80
CA VAL A 33 10.90 -1.76 -2.76
C VAL A 33 9.54 -1.61 -2.08
N HIS A 34 9.15 -2.61 -1.28
CA HIS A 34 7.91 -2.58 -0.53
C HIS A 34 7.94 -1.44 0.49
N LEU A 35 9.04 -1.31 1.24
CA LEU A 35 9.22 -0.22 2.19
C LEU A 35 9.13 1.16 1.51
N GLU A 36 9.76 1.34 0.35
CA GLU A 36 9.69 2.60 -0.41
C GLU A 36 8.23 2.94 -0.76
N MET A 37 7.48 1.98 -1.29
CA MET A 37 6.07 2.18 -1.62
C MET A 37 5.25 2.54 -0.38
N LEU A 38 5.41 1.76 0.70
CA LEU A 38 4.67 1.97 1.95
C LEU A 38 4.97 3.34 2.56
N GLN A 39 6.23 3.80 2.50
CA GLN A 39 6.60 5.15 2.94
C GLN A 39 6.02 6.25 2.05
N LYS A 40 5.89 6.02 0.73
CA LYS A 40 5.25 6.96 -0.18
C LYS A 40 3.76 7.06 0.09
N ILE A 41 3.04 5.94 0.06
CA ILE A 41 1.57 5.93 0.15
C ILE A 41 1.07 6.45 1.50
N ALA A 42 1.84 6.22 2.57
CA ALA A 42 1.62 6.78 3.88
C ALA A 42 1.53 8.31 3.91
N LYS A 43 2.33 9.01 3.09
CA LYS A 43 2.31 10.47 3.00
C LYS A 43 1.00 11.00 2.42
N TYR A 44 0.27 10.15 1.69
CA TYR A 44 -1.04 10.44 1.11
C TYR A 44 -2.20 9.97 2.00
N GLY A 45 -1.94 9.64 3.28
CA GLY A 45 -2.98 9.31 4.26
C GLY A 45 -3.51 7.87 4.16
N PHE A 46 -2.81 6.97 3.47
CA PHE A 46 -3.22 5.56 3.43
C PHE A 46 -2.68 4.76 4.62
N ARG A 47 -3.49 3.81 5.09
CA ARG A 47 -3.18 2.82 6.14
C ARG A 47 -3.38 1.42 5.61
N ILE A 48 -2.49 0.50 6.00
CA ILE A 48 -2.63 -0.92 5.69
C ILE A 48 -3.70 -1.51 6.62
N PHE A 49 -4.63 -2.27 6.08
CA PHE A 49 -5.64 -3.01 6.86
C PHE A 49 -5.66 -4.51 6.58
N ASN A 50 -5.00 -4.97 5.50
CA ASN A 50 -4.73 -6.39 5.26
C ASN A 50 -3.41 -6.55 4.52
N VAL A 51 -2.73 -7.67 4.79
CA VAL A 51 -1.51 -8.10 4.08
C VAL A 51 -1.65 -9.58 3.78
N ASP A 52 -1.36 -9.99 2.54
CA ASP A 52 -1.32 -11.39 2.14
C ASP A 52 0.00 -11.70 1.42
N GLU A 53 0.58 -12.86 1.72
CA GLU A 53 1.84 -13.30 1.12
C GLU A 53 1.57 -14.18 -0.10
N ASN A 54 2.24 -13.92 -1.23
CA ASN A 54 2.11 -14.79 -2.38
C ASN A 54 3.03 -16.02 -2.24
N LEU A 55 2.45 -17.18 -1.93
CA LEU A 55 3.20 -18.43 -1.74
C LEU A 55 3.97 -18.91 -2.98
N LEU A 56 3.59 -18.45 -4.18
CA LEU A 56 4.24 -18.80 -5.45
C LEU A 56 5.27 -17.76 -5.90
N CYS A 57 5.25 -16.58 -5.29
CA CYS A 57 6.24 -15.54 -5.52
C CYS A 57 6.85 -15.08 -4.17
N PRO A 58 8.04 -15.61 -3.78
CA PRO A 58 8.71 -15.27 -2.52
C PRO A 58 9.11 -13.79 -2.34
N HIS A 59 8.91 -13.01 -3.38
CA HIS A 59 9.22 -11.58 -3.46
C HIS A 59 7.97 -10.77 -3.82
N CYS A 60 6.78 -11.35 -3.68
CA CYS A 60 5.53 -10.66 -3.90
C CYS A 60 4.69 -10.66 -2.63
N CYS A 61 3.98 -9.56 -2.40
CA CYS A 61 3.08 -9.42 -1.26
C CYS A 61 1.95 -8.48 -1.62
N GLU A 62 0.74 -8.89 -1.26
CA GLU A 62 -0.47 -8.12 -1.46
C GLU A 62 -0.76 -7.24 -0.25
N TYR A 63 -1.04 -5.96 -0.50
CA TYR A 63 -1.42 -5.00 0.52
C TYR A 63 -2.80 -4.46 0.20
N SER A 64 -3.69 -4.55 1.19
CA SER A 64 -4.95 -3.80 1.16
C SER A 64 -4.79 -2.54 2.00
N MET A 65 -5.02 -1.40 1.37
CA MET A 65 -4.80 -0.08 1.94
C MET A 65 -6.05 0.77 1.82
N ILE A 66 -6.30 1.59 2.84
CA ILE A 66 -7.44 2.50 2.89
C ILE A 66 -6.97 3.92 3.22
N ASN A 67 -7.54 4.92 2.56
CA ASN A 67 -7.35 6.31 2.92
C ASN A 67 -8.03 6.57 4.27
N GLU A 68 -7.34 7.22 5.20
CA GLU A 68 -7.84 7.46 6.55
C GLU A 68 -9.18 8.22 6.60
N LEU A 69 -9.46 9.04 5.59
CA LEU A 69 -10.73 9.74 5.44
C LEU A 69 -11.91 8.80 5.14
N CYS A 70 -11.66 7.60 4.61
CA CYS A 70 -12.69 6.63 4.26
C CYS A 70 -12.84 5.52 5.32
N MET A 71 -11.96 5.43 6.33
CA MET A 71 -11.97 4.33 7.31
C MET A 71 -13.32 4.16 8.01
N THR A 72 -13.94 5.25 8.46
CA THR A 72 -15.25 5.22 9.12
C THR A 72 -16.35 4.73 8.18
N GLN A 73 -16.33 5.16 6.91
CA GLN A 73 -17.34 4.76 5.93
C GLN A 73 -17.30 3.26 5.64
N PHE A 74 -16.11 2.67 5.62
CA PHE A 74 -15.91 1.26 5.30
C PHE A 74 -15.69 0.38 6.54
N GLU A 75 -15.85 0.95 7.74
CA GLU A 75 -15.68 0.25 9.03
C GLU A 75 -14.34 -0.50 9.15
N VAL A 76 -13.28 0.07 8.58
CA VAL A 76 -11.96 -0.57 8.53
C VAL A 76 -11.11 -0.17 9.74
N VAL A 77 -10.51 -1.18 10.38
CA VAL A 77 -9.48 -1.00 11.41
C VAL A 77 -8.09 -1.25 10.79
N PRO A 78 -7.11 -0.35 10.91
CA PRO A 78 -5.80 -0.53 10.29
C PRO A 78 -4.94 -1.50 11.13
N LEU A 79 -4.03 -2.21 10.47
CA LEU A 79 -3.11 -3.15 11.14
C LEU A 79 -2.07 -2.45 12.03
N GLY A 80 -1.84 -1.15 11.81
CA GLY A 80 -0.93 -0.36 12.63
C GLY A 80 -1.02 1.13 12.32
N ILE A 81 -0.76 1.94 13.34
CA ILE A 81 -0.79 3.42 13.27
C ILE A 81 0.62 4.02 13.18
N THR A 82 1.67 3.20 13.27
CA THR A 82 3.07 3.66 13.38
C THR A 82 3.87 3.20 12.17
N ILE A 83 4.28 4.14 11.33
CA ILE A 83 5.24 3.87 10.25
C ILE A 83 6.63 4.01 10.87
N PRO A 84 7.49 2.96 10.81
CA PRO A 84 8.87 3.08 11.24
C PRO A 84 9.54 4.20 10.46
N LYS A 85 10.02 5.24 11.17
CA LYS A 85 10.90 6.23 10.57
C LYS A 85 12.22 5.53 10.25
N SER A 86 12.72 5.70 9.03
CA SER A 86 14.12 5.36 8.74
C SER A 86 15.01 6.16 9.70
N GLN A 87 15.88 5.47 10.43
CA GLN A 87 16.99 6.11 11.15
C GLN A 87 17.93 6.81 10.17
#